data_AF-A0A0A2TDB9-F1
#
_entry.id   AF-A0A0A2TDB9-F1
#
_cell.length_a   1.000
_cell.length_b   1.000
_cell.length_c   1.000
_cell.angle_alpha   90.00
_cell.angle_beta   90.00
_cell.angle_gamma   90.00
#
_symmetry.space_group_name_H-M   'P 1'
#
loop_
_entity.id
_entity.type
_entity.pdbx_description
1 polymer ?
#
loop_
_entity_poly.entity_id
_entity_poly.type
_entity_poly.pdbx_seq_one_letter_code
_entity_poly.pdbx_strand_id
1 'polypeptide(L)'
;MIDFKKKNHINKQDLVGYKLIGDGKDGEIYQITEEKCVKYFFKEETQQKELEALKVGQISPVFPRLYEYGDNYIVMEYVEGVSLARHLKREKQITRELTAKVVAMLQELQRVGFTRWDTEIRHILIDQDQQLKVIDHKRAFSTNTHIPTKLFKGLKKYDVLDAFLEHVKEMDASSYQDWVNKK
;
A
#
# COMPACT_ATOMS: atom_id res chain seq x y z
N MET A 1 15.47 12.52 19.98
CA MET A 1 14.39 12.22 19.01
C MET A 1 13.89 13.54 18.47
N ILE A 2 13.69 13.68 17.17
CA ILE A 2 13.19 14.94 16.60
C ILE A 2 11.73 15.10 16.99
N ASP A 3 11.41 16.28 17.53
CA ASP A 3 10.04 16.70 17.77
C ASP A 3 9.50 17.29 16.46
N PHE A 4 9.06 16.41 15.56
CA PHE A 4 8.49 16.79 14.26
C PHE A 4 7.28 17.72 14.44
N LYS A 5 6.56 17.63 15.58
CA LYS A 5 5.33 18.39 15.88
C LYS A 5 5.48 19.90 15.84
N LYS A 6 6.71 20.41 15.92
CA LYS A 6 7.02 21.84 15.87
C LYS A 6 7.46 22.32 14.50
N LYS A 7 7.52 21.45 13.50
CA LYS A 7 8.01 21.73 12.16
C LYS A 7 6.93 21.48 11.11
N ASN A 8 6.64 22.51 10.32
CA ASN A 8 5.83 22.33 9.11
C ASN A 8 6.65 21.72 7.97
N HIS A 9 7.96 21.94 7.95
CA HIS A 9 8.86 21.42 6.92
C HIS A 9 10.12 20.84 7.59
N ILE A 10 10.65 19.75 7.05
CA ILE A 10 11.92 19.14 7.50
C ILE A 10 12.96 19.12 6.39
N ASN A 11 14.23 18.97 6.76
CA ASN A 11 15.36 18.96 5.83
C ASN A 11 16.11 17.62 5.95
N LYS A 12 16.98 17.30 4.99
CA LYS A 12 17.81 16.07 5.09
C LYS A 12 18.68 16.01 6.35
N GLN A 13 19.14 17.15 6.87
CA GLN A 13 19.89 17.17 8.14
C GLN A 13 19.07 16.65 9.32
N ASP A 14 17.74 16.85 9.31
CA ASP A 14 16.85 16.31 10.35
C ASP A 14 16.79 14.78 10.31
N LEU A 15 17.12 14.17 9.18
CA LEU A 15 17.00 12.71 9.01
C LEU A 15 18.32 11.97 9.28
N VAL A 16 19.39 12.72 9.60
CA VAL A 16 20.71 12.15 9.92
C VAL A 16 20.62 11.29 11.18
N GLY A 17 21.14 10.07 11.09
CA GLY A 17 21.14 9.10 12.19
C GLY A 17 19.94 8.14 12.19
N TYR A 18 18.88 8.44 11.43
CA TYR A 18 17.80 7.47 11.21
C TYR A 18 18.14 6.50 10.08
N LYS A 19 17.63 5.28 10.20
CA LYS A 19 17.85 4.23 9.20
C LYS A 19 17.00 4.50 7.97
N LEU A 20 17.65 4.72 6.82
CA LEU A 20 16.98 4.74 5.52
C LEU A 20 16.47 3.34 5.19
N ILE A 21 15.16 3.20 5.02
CA ILE A 21 14.47 1.92 4.76
C ILE A 21 13.79 1.89 3.38
N GLY A 22 13.68 3.03 2.71
CA GLY A 22 13.20 3.12 1.34
C GLY A 22 13.72 4.38 0.66
N ASP A 23 14.12 4.24 -0.60
CA ASP A 23 14.54 5.35 -1.46
C ASP A 23 13.80 5.21 -2.79
N GLY A 24 12.95 6.20 -3.08
CA GLY A 24 12.02 6.17 -4.19
C GLY A 24 11.95 7.51 -4.92
N LYS A 25 11.27 7.51 -6.05
CA LYS A 25 11.17 8.69 -6.93
C LYS A 25 10.52 9.91 -6.28
N ASP A 26 9.66 9.68 -5.29
CA ASP A 26 8.87 10.74 -4.65
C ASP A 26 9.44 11.17 -3.30
N GLY A 27 10.42 10.44 -2.77
CA GLY A 27 10.88 10.64 -1.42
C GLY A 27 11.66 9.47 -0.85
N GLU A 28 12.21 9.72 0.34
CA GLU A 28 12.97 8.79 1.15
C GLU A 28 12.14 8.41 2.39
N ILE A 29 12.27 7.17 2.85
CA ILE A 29 11.57 6.67 4.03
C ILE A 29 12.62 6.29 5.08
N TYR A 30 12.48 6.86 6.28
CA TYR A 30 13.37 6.62 7.40
C TYR A 30 12.61 6.00 8.56
N GLN A 31 13.19 4.97 9.18
CA GLN A 31 12.66 4.41 10.42
C GLN A 31 13.06 5.31 11.60
N ILE A 32 12.07 5.82 12.34
CA ILE A 32 12.30 6.73 13.47
C ILE A 32 12.16 6.03 14.83
N THR A 33 11.33 4.98 14.90
CA THR A 33 11.15 4.08 16.06
C THR A 33 10.81 2.68 15.54
N GLU A 34 10.62 1.71 16.44
CA GLU A 34 10.18 0.35 16.06
C GLU A 34 8.79 0.37 15.38
N GLU A 35 7.90 1.28 15.76
CA GLU A 35 6.52 1.33 15.27
C GLU A 35 6.26 2.43 14.23
N LYS A 36 7.24 3.31 13.98
CA LYS A 36 7.02 4.52 13.15
C LYS A 36 8.13 4.76 12.15
N CYS A 37 7.72 5.20 10.97
CA CYS A 37 8.60 5.73 9.94
C CYS A 37 8.15 7.14 9.53
N VAL A 38 9.07 7.89 8.93
CA VAL A 38 8.79 9.15 8.26
C VAL A 38 9.10 9.01 6.78
N LYS A 39 8.14 9.38 5.93
CA LYS A 39 8.37 9.59 4.50
C LYS A 39 8.64 11.07 4.28
N TYR A 40 9.86 11.38 3.85
CA TYR A 40 10.30 12.69 3.42
C TYR A 40 10.07 12.82 1.91
N PHE A 41 9.28 13.79 1.48
CA PHE A 41 8.87 13.95 0.08
C PHE A 41 9.74 14.98 -0.62
N PHE A 42 10.09 14.70 -1.88
CA PHE A 42 10.81 15.66 -2.72
C PHE A 42 9.91 16.77 -3.28
N LYS A 43 8.58 16.57 -3.23
CA LYS A 43 7.56 17.47 -3.75
C LYS A 43 6.34 17.50 -2.82
N GLU A 44 5.93 18.70 -2.42
CA GLU A 44 4.77 18.91 -1.54
C GLU A 44 3.46 18.44 -2.21
N GLU A 45 3.31 18.58 -3.53
CA GLU A 45 2.10 18.11 -4.21
C GLU A 45 1.97 16.58 -4.17
N THR A 46 3.09 15.86 -4.09
CA THR A 46 3.06 14.40 -3.91
C THR A 46 2.73 14.04 -2.46
N GLN A 47 3.25 14.81 -1.50
CA GLN A 47 2.91 14.67 -0.08
C GLN A 47 1.40 14.86 0.12
N GLN A 48 0.81 15.91 -0.44
CA GLN A 48 -0.61 16.25 -0.25
C GLN A 48 -1.52 15.12 -0.75
N LYS A 49 -1.22 14.55 -1.91
CA LYS A 49 -1.98 13.42 -2.47
C LYS A 49 -1.87 12.16 -1.62
N GLU A 50 -0.68 11.87 -1.10
CA GLU A 50 -0.49 10.73 -0.20
C GLU A 50 -1.25 10.95 1.11
N LEU A 51 -1.15 12.15 1.69
CA LEU A 51 -1.79 12.50 2.94
C LEU A 51 -3.31 12.43 2.85
N GLU A 52 -3.90 12.96 1.77
CA GLU A 52 -5.34 12.89 1.51
C GLU A 52 -5.83 11.44 1.51
N ALA A 53 -5.16 10.58 0.74
CA ALA A 53 -5.50 9.17 0.66
C ALA A 53 -5.32 8.45 2.00
N LEU A 54 -4.24 8.73 2.72
CA LEU A 54 -3.95 8.11 4.01
C LEU A 54 -4.96 8.55 5.08
N LYS A 55 -5.39 9.82 5.08
CA LYS A 55 -6.45 10.34 5.96
C LYS A 55 -7.78 9.63 5.74
N VAL A 56 -8.21 9.49 4.48
CA VAL A 56 -9.43 8.76 4.11
C VAL A 56 -9.34 7.29 4.53
N GLY A 57 -8.17 6.66 4.36
CA GLY A 57 -7.92 5.28 4.72
C GLY A 57 -7.89 4.97 6.22
N GLN A 58 -7.81 5.97 7.11
CA GLN A 58 -7.64 5.74 8.57
C GLN A 58 -8.80 4.98 9.22
N ILE A 59 -9.96 4.87 8.58
CA ILE A 59 -11.08 4.06 9.05
C ILE A 59 -10.86 2.55 8.87
N SER A 60 -9.71 2.14 8.32
CA SER A 60 -9.44 0.78 7.89
C SER A 60 -8.04 0.31 8.29
N PRO A 61 -7.89 -0.93 8.80
CA PRO A 61 -6.58 -1.49 9.18
C PRO A 61 -5.67 -1.80 7.98
N VAL A 62 -6.23 -1.81 6.76
CA VAL A 62 -5.48 -2.00 5.50
C VAL A 62 -4.47 -0.86 5.26
N PHE A 63 -4.62 0.26 5.93
CA PHE A 63 -3.74 1.41 5.80
C PHE A 63 -2.80 1.52 7.01
N PRO A 64 -1.58 2.05 6.80
CA PRO A 64 -0.72 2.47 7.88
C PRO A 64 -1.42 3.52 8.76
N ARG A 65 -1.27 3.41 10.08
CA ARG A 65 -1.73 4.46 10.99
C ARG A 65 -1.00 5.76 10.72
N LEU A 66 -1.74 6.85 10.53
CA LEU A 66 -1.20 8.21 10.43
C LEU A 66 -0.95 8.77 11.83
N TYR A 67 0.26 9.24 12.10
CA TYR A 67 0.60 9.86 13.37
C TYR A 67 0.74 11.38 13.27
N GLU A 68 1.41 11.86 12.21
CA GLU A 68 1.77 13.26 12.06
C GLU A 68 2.09 13.59 10.60
N TYR A 69 2.05 14.86 10.23
CA TYR A 69 2.46 15.33 8.92
C TYR A 69 2.81 16.81 8.95
N GLY A 70 3.67 17.23 8.02
CA GLY A 70 3.88 18.62 7.63
C GLY A 70 3.79 18.75 6.11
N ASP A 71 4.26 19.86 5.55
CA ASP A 71 4.18 20.20 4.12
C ASP A 71 4.95 19.20 3.24
N ASN A 72 6.07 18.66 3.74
CA ASN A 72 6.95 17.77 2.98
C ASN A 72 7.24 16.43 3.67
N TYR A 73 6.51 16.07 4.72
CA TYR A 73 6.68 14.78 5.38
C TYR A 73 5.38 14.21 5.93
N ILE A 74 5.37 12.90 6.12
CA ILE A 74 4.32 12.16 6.81
C ILE A 74 4.98 11.16 7.76
N VAL A 75 4.61 11.21 9.04
CA VAL A 75 4.94 10.19 10.04
C VAL A 75 3.79 9.20 10.12
N MET A 76 4.07 7.94 9.87
CA MET A 76 3.09 6.86 9.84
C MET A 76 3.65 5.57 10.43
N GLU A 77 2.76 4.60 10.62
CA GLU A 77 3.10 3.25 11.04
C GLU A 77 4.22 2.66 10.18
N TYR A 78 5.26 2.17 10.84
CA TYR A 78 6.24 1.31 10.21
C TYR A 78 5.65 -0.10 10.15
N VAL A 79 5.24 -0.50 8.95
CA VAL A 79 4.72 -1.85 8.72
C VAL A 79 5.88 -2.83 8.61
N GLU A 80 6.12 -3.59 9.67
CA GLU A 80 7.08 -4.68 9.65
C GLU A 80 6.48 -5.90 8.93
N GLY A 81 7.05 -6.25 7.79
CA GLY A 81 6.49 -7.33 6.97
C GLY A 81 7.26 -7.60 5.69
N VAL A 82 6.69 -8.47 4.86
CA VAL A 82 7.22 -8.82 3.55
C VAL A 82 6.26 -8.37 2.45
N SER A 83 6.76 -7.81 1.36
CA SER A 83 5.88 -7.48 0.25
C SER A 83 5.27 -8.74 -0.37
N LEU A 84 4.02 -8.66 -0.83
CA LEU A 84 3.34 -9.74 -1.54
C LEU A 84 4.17 -10.20 -2.75
N ALA A 85 4.84 -9.27 -3.44
CA ALA A 85 5.80 -9.61 -4.49
C ALA A 85 6.94 -10.51 -4.01
N ARG A 86 7.54 -10.24 -2.83
CA ARG A 86 8.61 -11.05 -2.26
C ARG A 86 8.09 -12.41 -1.78
N HIS A 87 6.91 -12.42 -1.19
CA HIS A 87 6.23 -13.65 -0.77
C HIS A 87 5.97 -14.57 -1.96
N LEU A 88 5.28 -14.08 -3.00
CA LEU A 88 4.96 -14.86 -4.20
C LEU A 88 6.22 -15.31 -4.95
N LYS A 89 7.28 -14.50 -4.97
CA LYS A 89 8.59 -14.92 -5.53
C LYS A 89 9.16 -16.14 -4.81
N ARG A 90 9.00 -16.22 -3.49
CA ARG A 90 9.54 -17.28 -2.65
C ARG A 90 8.68 -18.53 -2.70
N GLU A 91 7.37 -18.37 -2.48
CA GLU A 91 6.43 -19.51 -2.41
C GLU A 91 6.07 -20.07 -3.79
N LYS A 92 6.13 -19.25 -4.85
CA LYS A 92 5.70 -19.60 -6.22
C LYS A 92 4.27 -20.12 -6.33
N GLN A 93 3.44 -19.81 -5.34
CA GLN A 93 2.03 -20.17 -5.30
C GLN A 93 1.26 -19.09 -4.55
N ILE A 94 -0.05 -19.02 -4.81
CA ILE A 94 -0.99 -18.21 -4.03
C ILE A 94 -2.02 -19.16 -3.41
N THR A 95 -2.22 -19.06 -2.10
CA THR A 95 -3.20 -19.89 -1.40
C THR A 95 -4.59 -19.27 -1.48
N ARG A 96 -5.64 -20.09 -1.31
CA ARG A 96 -7.02 -19.61 -1.21
C ARG A 96 -7.20 -18.57 -0.11
N GLU A 97 -6.55 -18.75 1.04
CA GLU A 97 -6.57 -17.79 2.14
C GLU A 97 -5.94 -16.44 1.73
N LEU A 98 -4.78 -16.46 1.09
CA LEU A 98 -4.13 -15.23 0.63
C LEU A 98 -4.95 -14.55 -0.47
N THR A 99 -5.56 -15.31 -1.38
CA THR A 99 -6.53 -14.76 -2.35
C THR A 99 -7.68 -14.04 -1.63
N ALA A 100 -8.30 -14.68 -0.62
CA ALA A 100 -9.41 -14.07 0.12
C ALA A 100 -8.99 -12.75 0.80
N LYS A 101 -7.81 -12.71 1.41
CA LYS A 101 -7.25 -11.48 2.00
C LYS A 101 -7.02 -10.39 0.95
N VAL A 102 -6.51 -10.74 -0.22
CA VAL A 102 -6.31 -9.79 -1.33
C VAL A 102 -7.64 -9.25 -1.85
N VAL A 103 -8.65 -10.09 -2.02
CA VAL A 103 -10.00 -9.67 -2.46
C VAL A 103 -10.64 -8.73 -1.42
N ALA A 104 -10.60 -9.10 -0.14
CA ALA A 104 -11.12 -8.26 0.94
C ALA A 104 -10.40 -6.91 1.00
N MET A 105 -9.08 -6.89 0.79
CA MET A 105 -8.30 -5.65 0.70
C MET A 105 -8.75 -4.77 -0.48
N LEU A 106 -8.98 -5.32 -1.67
CA LEU A 106 -9.49 -4.54 -2.82
C LEU A 106 -10.89 -3.96 -2.54
N GLN A 107 -11.79 -4.75 -1.97
CA GLN A 107 -13.13 -4.32 -1.57
C GLN A 107 -13.05 -3.20 -0.52
N GLU A 108 -12.10 -3.30 0.40
CA GLU A 108 -11.88 -2.28 1.41
C GLU A 108 -11.37 -0.97 0.83
N LEU A 109 -10.45 -1.03 -0.16
CA LEU A 109 -10.02 0.16 -0.92
C LEU A 109 -11.22 0.84 -1.61
N GLN A 110 -12.16 0.07 -2.17
CA GLN A 110 -13.41 0.62 -2.72
C GLN A 110 -14.28 1.23 -1.64
N ARG A 111 -14.47 0.54 -0.51
CA ARG A 111 -15.34 0.93 0.60
C ARG A 111 -14.92 2.26 1.22
N VAL A 112 -13.62 2.52 1.34
CA VAL A 112 -13.10 3.80 1.84
C VAL A 112 -13.22 4.94 0.81
N GLY A 113 -13.65 4.64 -0.43
CA GLY A 113 -13.94 5.64 -1.45
C GLY A 113 -12.82 5.90 -2.45
N PHE A 114 -11.81 5.01 -2.56
CA PHE A 114 -10.77 5.20 -3.57
C PHE A 114 -11.34 4.95 -4.97
N THR A 115 -11.21 5.96 -5.85
CA THR A 115 -11.56 5.79 -7.26
C THR A 115 -10.58 4.84 -7.96
N ARG A 116 -9.31 4.85 -7.53
CA ARG A 116 -8.30 3.87 -7.89
C ARG A 116 -8.06 2.89 -6.74
N TRP A 117 -8.90 1.87 -6.68
CA TRP A 117 -8.83 0.80 -5.68
C TRP A 117 -7.87 -0.36 -6.05
N ASP A 118 -6.92 -0.13 -6.95
CA ASP A 118 -5.94 -1.14 -7.41
C ASP A 118 -4.51 -0.68 -7.15
N THR A 119 -3.65 -1.63 -6.79
CA THR A 119 -2.27 -1.39 -6.38
C THR A 119 -1.31 -2.44 -6.91
N GLU A 120 -0.03 -2.08 -6.99
CA GLU A 120 1.01 -3.02 -7.40
C GLU A 120 1.38 -3.94 -6.23
N ILE A 121 1.57 -5.23 -6.48
CA ILE A 121 1.88 -6.23 -5.43
C ILE A 121 3.16 -5.96 -4.62
N ARG A 122 4.03 -5.05 -5.05
CA ARG A 122 5.18 -4.60 -4.24
C ARG A 122 4.80 -3.62 -3.13
N HIS A 123 3.63 -2.98 -3.26
CA HIS A 123 3.07 -2.02 -2.31
C HIS A 123 2.05 -2.67 -1.38
N ILE A 124 1.87 -3.99 -1.46
CA ILE A 124 1.08 -4.77 -0.51
C ILE A 124 2.08 -5.45 0.41
N LEU A 125 2.02 -5.17 1.70
CA LEU A 125 2.83 -5.80 2.73
C LEU A 125 1.98 -6.81 3.49
N ILE A 126 2.57 -7.97 3.75
CA ILE A 126 2.05 -8.99 4.68
C ILE A 126 2.79 -8.74 6.00
N ASP A 127 2.07 -8.29 7.01
CA ASP A 127 2.64 -8.02 8.34
C ASP A 127 2.83 -9.31 9.15
N GLN A 128 3.37 -9.18 10.36
CA GLN A 128 3.66 -10.30 11.26
C GLN A 128 2.40 -11.07 11.70
N ASP A 129 1.23 -10.41 11.69
CA ASP A 129 -0.07 -11.01 12.00
C ASP A 129 -0.76 -11.58 10.75
N GLN A 130 0.00 -11.70 9.65
CA GLN A 130 -0.45 -12.21 8.35
C GLN A 130 -1.61 -11.39 7.75
N GLN A 131 -1.74 -10.12 8.15
CA GLN A 131 -2.69 -9.17 7.58
C GLN A 131 -2.04 -8.38 6.43
N LEU A 132 -2.88 -7.84 5.56
CA LEU A 132 -2.42 -7.03 4.42
C LEU A 132 -2.51 -5.55 4.75
N LYS A 133 -1.40 -4.85 4.54
CA LYS A 133 -1.35 -3.39 4.51
C LYS A 133 -0.92 -2.90 3.13
N VAL A 134 -1.62 -1.92 2.61
CA VAL A 134 -1.23 -1.24 1.37
C VAL A 134 -0.40 -0.01 1.75
N ILE A 135 0.70 0.20 1.05
CA ILE A 135 1.55 1.40 1.15
C ILE A 135 1.54 2.15 -0.19
N ASP A 136 2.01 3.40 -0.24
CA ASP A 136 2.04 4.25 -1.46
C ASP A 136 0.65 4.49 -2.07
N HIS A 137 -0.03 5.52 -1.55
CA HIS A 137 -1.41 5.85 -1.86
C HIS A 137 -1.58 7.11 -2.72
N LYS A 138 -0.52 7.80 -3.14
CA LYS A 138 -0.58 9.07 -3.90
C LYS A 138 -1.44 9.04 -5.19
N ARG A 139 -1.80 7.86 -5.68
CA ARG A 139 -2.63 7.67 -6.88
C ARG A 139 -4.06 7.22 -6.58
N ALA A 140 -4.46 7.13 -5.32
CA ALA A 140 -5.77 6.66 -4.87
C ALA A 140 -6.95 7.34 -5.59
N PHE A 141 -6.80 8.62 -5.94
CA PHE A 141 -7.86 9.40 -6.60
C PHE A 141 -7.57 9.76 -8.06
N SER A 142 -6.54 9.17 -8.68
CA SER A 142 -6.06 9.62 -9.99
C SER A 142 -6.90 9.15 -11.18
N THR A 143 -7.62 8.03 -11.04
CA THR A 143 -8.27 7.31 -12.14
C THR A 143 -9.39 6.41 -11.61
N ASN A 144 -10.47 6.23 -12.37
CA ASN A 144 -11.53 5.28 -12.02
C ASN A 144 -11.13 3.84 -12.42
N THR A 145 -10.86 3.00 -11.43
CA THR A 145 -10.56 1.58 -11.62
C THR A 145 -11.85 0.79 -11.76
N HIS A 146 -11.89 -0.11 -12.74
CA HIS A 146 -12.98 -1.09 -12.91
C HIS A 146 -12.49 -2.53 -12.72
N ILE A 147 -11.19 -2.76 -12.90
CA ILE A 147 -10.51 -4.06 -12.81
C ILE A 147 -9.11 -3.82 -12.22
N PRO A 148 -8.61 -4.69 -11.32
CA PRO A 148 -7.31 -4.48 -10.67
C PRO A 148 -6.13 -4.89 -11.57
N THR A 149 -5.93 -4.15 -12.67
CA THR A 149 -4.93 -4.45 -13.70
C THR A 149 -3.47 -4.43 -13.20
N LYS A 150 -3.15 -3.59 -12.22
CA LYS A 150 -1.81 -3.51 -11.59
C LYS A 150 -1.55 -4.73 -10.73
N LEU A 151 -2.53 -5.15 -9.93
CA LEU A 151 -2.48 -6.41 -9.21
C LEU A 151 -2.27 -7.58 -10.19
N PHE A 152 -3.09 -7.68 -11.24
CA PHE A 152 -3.03 -8.77 -12.22
C PHE A 152 -1.68 -8.83 -12.94
N LYS A 153 -1.14 -7.69 -13.35
CA LYS A 153 0.20 -7.62 -13.95
C LYS A 153 1.26 -8.17 -12.99
N GLY A 154 1.12 -7.88 -11.70
CA GLY A 154 1.96 -8.41 -10.65
C GLY A 154 1.84 -9.92 -10.50
N LEU A 155 0.62 -10.43 -10.36
CA LEU A 155 0.35 -11.87 -10.21
C LEU A 155 0.83 -12.68 -11.42
N LYS A 156 0.60 -12.17 -12.63
CA LYS A 156 1.06 -12.78 -13.89
C LYS A 156 2.59 -12.87 -13.96
N LYS A 157 3.31 -11.86 -13.44
CA LYS A 157 4.78 -11.88 -13.39
C LYS A 157 5.31 -13.05 -12.56
N TYR A 158 4.55 -13.53 -11.58
CA TYR A 158 4.91 -14.66 -10.72
C TYR A 158 4.16 -15.95 -11.07
N ASP A 159 3.48 -16.00 -12.23
CA ASP A 159 2.76 -17.18 -12.73
C ASP A 159 1.66 -17.71 -11.79
N VAL A 160 1.03 -16.81 -11.02
CA VAL A 160 -0.03 -17.16 -10.05
C VAL A 160 -1.39 -16.54 -10.38
N LEU A 161 -1.51 -15.86 -11.52
CA LEU A 161 -2.76 -15.17 -11.90
C LEU A 161 -3.91 -16.15 -12.13
N ASP A 162 -3.67 -17.26 -12.84
CA ASP A 162 -4.73 -18.22 -13.16
C ASP A 162 -5.24 -18.91 -11.88
N ALA A 163 -4.33 -19.34 -11.01
CA ALA A 163 -4.68 -19.88 -9.69
C ALA A 163 -5.45 -18.85 -8.83
N PHE A 164 -5.03 -17.58 -8.84
CA PHE A 164 -5.76 -16.51 -8.16
C PHE A 164 -7.19 -16.39 -8.70
N LEU A 165 -7.38 -16.35 -10.02
CA LEU A 165 -8.69 -16.18 -10.64
C LEU A 165 -9.61 -17.39 -10.40
N GLU A 166 -9.09 -18.61 -10.41
CA GLU A 166 -9.88 -19.81 -10.05
C GLU A 166 -10.33 -19.74 -8.58
N HIS A 167 -9.45 -19.36 -7.65
CA HIS A 167 -9.85 -19.13 -6.27
C HIS A 167 -10.94 -18.05 -6.15
N VAL A 168 -10.82 -16.93 -6.87
CA VAL A 168 -11.82 -15.84 -6.86
C VAL A 168 -13.16 -16.35 -7.39
N LYS A 169 -13.17 -17.11 -8.49
CA LYS A 169 -14.38 -17.69 -9.09
C LYS A 169 -15.17 -18.54 -8.09
N GLU A 170 -14.48 -19.30 -7.24
CA GLU A 170 -15.10 -20.13 -6.20
C GLU A 170 -15.65 -19.34 -5.02
N MET A 171 -15.02 -18.22 -4.64
CA MET A 171 -15.37 -17.48 -3.41
C MET A 171 -16.20 -16.22 -3.65
N ASP A 172 -16.05 -15.57 -4.81
CA ASP A 172 -16.72 -14.34 -5.21
C ASP A 172 -16.91 -14.36 -6.74
N ALA A 173 -17.89 -15.14 -7.16
CA ALA A 173 -18.25 -15.27 -8.56
C ALA A 173 -18.64 -13.94 -9.21
N SER A 174 -19.18 -12.98 -8.44
CA SER A 174 -19.56 -11.66 -8.95
C SER A 174 -18.32 -10.88 -9.37
N SER A 175 -17.34 -10.74 -8.47
CA SER A 175 -16.07 -10.07 -8.78
C SER A 175 -15.34 -10.76 -9.93
N TYR A 176 -15.33 -12.10 -9.96
CA TYR A 176 -14.75 -12.84 -11.08
C TYR A 176 -15.38 -12.47 -12.42
N GLN A 177 -16.72 -12.49 -12.51
CA GLN A 177 -17.44 -12.13 -13.74
C GLN A 177 -17.16 -10.69 -14.16
N ASP A 178 -17.19 -9.75 -13.21
CA ASP A 178 -16.86 -8.35 -13.46
C ASP A 178 -15.46 -8.16 -14.05
N TRP A 179 -14.47 -8.89 -13.52
CA TRP A 179 -13.07 -8.74 -13.93
C TRP A 179 -12.75 -9.44 -15.25
N VAL A 180 -13.43 -10.56 -15.55
CA VAL A 180 -13.18 -11.33 -16.77
C VAL A 180 -13.94 -10.77 -17.97
N ASN A 181 -15.16 -10.26 -17.78
CA ASN A 181 -16.03 -9.83 -18.87
C ASN A 181 -15.76 -8.39 -19.36
N LYS A 182 -15.11 -7.55 -18.55
CA LYS A 182 -14.81 -6.15 -18.90
C LYS A 182 -13.46 -5.97 -19.62
N LYS A 183 -12.99 -6.99 -20.35
CA LYS A 183 -11.76 -6.91 -21.17
C LYS A 183 -11.89 -5.98 -22.37
#